data_AF-A0A258VYJ8-F1
#
_entry.id   AF-A0A258VYJ8-F1
#
_cell.length_a   1.000
_cell.length_b   1.000
_cell.length_c   1.000
_cell.angle_alpha   90.00
_cell.angle_beta   90.00
_cell.angle_gamma   90.00
#
_symmetry.space_group_name_H-M   'P 1'
#
loop_
_entity.id
_entity.type
_entity.pdbx_description
1 polymer ?
#
loop_
_entity_poly.entity_id
_entity_poly.type
_entity_poly.pdbx_seq_one_letter_code
_entity_poly.pdbx_strand_id
1 'polypeptide(L)'
;MNDESILTSTVPRTLETKNKILGLELSDVLVLLLNLSAQNLIFGSTSFKIPMVFGTSLLLGLTLFFFKKGKPDQYLQHFFEHFISPTVFAANTIDRQYRRFKKGGEQ
;
A
#
# COMPACT_ATOMS: atom_id res chain seq x y z
N MET A 1 -1.65 47.78 -16.77
CA MET A 1 -1.22 46.38 -16.57
C MET A 1 -2.03 45.84 -15.42
N ASN A 2 -2.88 44.84 -15.68
CA ASN A 2 -3.67 44.18 -14.64
C ASN A 2 -2.77 43.09 -14.04
N ASP A 3 -2.39 43.26 -12.79
CA ASP A 3 -1.62 42.26 -12.05
C ASP A 3 -2.52 41.05 -11.77
N GLU A 4 -2.42 40.02 -12.62
CA GLU A 4 -3.04 38.72 -12.39
C GLU A 4 -2.44 38.08 -11.14
N SER A 5 -3.10 38.28 -10.01
CA SER A 5 -2.81 37.58 -8.77
C SER A 5 -3.08 36.09 -8.96
N ILE A 6 -2.02 35.29 -8.98
CA ILE A 6 -2.13 33.83 -9.14
C ILE A 6 -3.00 33.29 -8.01
N LEU A 7 -4.10 32.63 -8.39
CA LEU A 7 -5.04 31.98 -7.46
C LEU A 7 -4.32 30.83 -6.75
N THR A 8 -3.86 31.08 -5.53
CA THR A 8 -3.25 30.06 -4.67
C THR A 8 -4.27 29.58 -3.65
N SER A 9 -4.62 28.29 -3.67
CA SER A 9 -5.42 27.66 -2.64
C SER A 9 -4.51 27.09 -1.55
N THR A 10 -4.70 27.53 -0.31
CA THR A 10 -4.00 26.92 0.84
C THR A 10 -4.68 25.60 1.16
N VAL A 11 -4.11 24.50 0.65
CA VAL A 11 -4.58 23.15 0.96
C VAL A 11 -4.09 22.78 2.36
N PRO A 12 -4.97 22.38 3.29
CA PRO A 12 -4.55 21.91 4.61
C PRO A 12 -3.67 20.67 4.45
N ARG A 13 -2.42 20.76 4.92
CA ARG A 13 -1.37 19.73 4.78
C ARG A 13 -1.57 18.51 5.69
N THR A 14 -2.76 18.34 6.27
CA THR A 14 -2.96 17.47 7.45
C THR A 14 -3.95 16.32 7.22
N LEU A 15 -4.44 16.13 6.00
CA LEU A 15 -5.29 14.96 5.69
C LEU A 15 -4.49 13.64 5.60
N GLU A 16 -3.18 13.73 5.44
CA GLU A 16 -2.24 12.60 5.48
C GLU A 16 -1.82 12.30 6.92
N THR A 17 -2.76 12.18 7.85
CA THR A 17 -2.46 11.58 9.15
C THR A 17 -2.19 10.10 8.89
N LYS A 18 -0.95 9.79 8.52
CA LYS A 18 -0.48 8.47 8.14
C LYS A 18 -0.81 7.50 9.27
N ASN A 19 -1.79 6.61 9.02
CA ASN A 19 -2.18 5.55 9.95
C ASN A 19 -1.06 4.50 10.02
N LYS A 20 -0.05 4.80 10.85
CA LYS A 20 1.01 3.88 11.21
C LYS A 20 0.80 3.39 12.63
N ILE A 21 0.78 2.08 12.79
CA ILE A 21 0.69 1.43 14.10
C ILE A 21 2.04 0.74 14.32
N LEU A 22 2.77 1.13 15.37
CA LEU A 22 4.08 0.56 15.72
C LEU A 22 5.12 0.62 14.59
N GLY A 23 5.03 1.62 13.70
CA GLY A 23 5.94 1.76 12.54
C GLY A 23 5.57 0.87 11.35
N LEU A 24 4.52 0.05 11.46
CA LEU A 24 3.91 -0.68 10.36
C LEU A 24 2.77 0.14 9.76
N GLU A 25 2.54 -0.07 8.47
CA GLU A 25 1.40 0.54 7.78
C GLU A 25 0.12 -0.24 8.07
N LEU A 26 -1.03 0.42 7.95
CA LEU A 26 -2.33 -0.22 8.15
C LEU A 26 -2.50 -1.48 7.27
N SER A 27 -2.01 -1.43 6.02
CA SER A 27 -2.02 -2.57 5.10
C SER A 27 -1.23 -3.78 5.65
N ASP A 28 -0.05 -3.55 6.23
CA ASP A 28 0.76 -4.60 6.83
C ASP A 28 0.06 -5.23 8.04
N VAL A 29 -0.57 -4.39 8.87
CA VAL A 29 -1.34 -4.82 10.04
C VAL A 29 -2.53 -5.68 9.62
N LEU A 30 -3.22 -5.31 8.54
CA LEU A 30 -4.31 -6.11 7.98
C LEU A 30 -3.82 -7.49 7.52
N VAL A 31 -2.67 -7.57 6.85
CA VAL A 31 -2.07 -8.84 6.45
C VAL A 31 -1.71 -9.71 7.66
N LEU A 32 -1.15 -9.11 8.71
CA LEU A 32 -0.86 -9.77 9.99
C LEU A 32 -2.13 -10.35 10.64
N LEU A 33 -3.20 -9.56 10.74
CA LEU A 33 -4.47 -10.00 11.32
C LEU A 33 -5.13 -11.10 10.46
N LEU A 34 -5.05 -10.99 9.13
CA LEU A 34 -5.55 -12.00 8.23
C LEU A 34 -4.79 -13.32 8.39
N ASN A 35 -3.46 -13.26 8.50
CA ASN A 35 -2.62 -14.43 8.74
C ASN A 35 -2.96 -15.09 10.08
N LEU A 36 -3.10 -14.30 11.14
CA LEU A 36 -3.47 -14.79 12.47
C LEU A 36 -4.87 -15.45 12.45
N SER A 37 -5.84 -14.83 11.77
CA SER A 37 -7.18 -15.38 11.60
C SER A 37 -7.17 -16.70 10.81
N ALA A 38 -6.44 -16.74 9.68
CA ALA A 38 -6.32 -17.94 8.86
C ALA A 38 -5.62 -19.08 9.61
N GLN A 39 -4.54 -18.80 10.33
CA GLN A 39 -3.85 -19.79 11.14
C GLN A 39 -4.71 -20.27 12.31
N ASN A 40 -5.46 -19.38 12.95
CA ASN A 40 -6.42 -19.75 13.98
C ASN A 40 -7.55 -20.64 13.42
N LEU A 41 -7.98 -20.43 12.17
CA LEU A 41 -8.96 -21.28 11.51
C LEU A 41 -8.40 -22.68 11.20
N ILE A 42 -7.17 -22.76 10.69
CA ILE A 42 -6.55 -24.03 10.28
C ILE A 42 -6.07 -24.85 11.51
N PHE A 43 -5.47 -24.18 12.50
CA PHE A 43 -4.79 -24.83 13.62
C PHE A 43 -5.48 -24.62 14.98
N GLY A 44 -6.64 -23.96 15.01
CA GLY A 44 -7.34 -23.61 16.26
C GLY A 44 -7.79 -24.80 17.11
N SER A 45 -7.99 -25.97 16.49
CA SER A 45 -8.35 -27.23 17.16
C SER A 45 -7.14 -28.03 17.66
N THR A 46 -5.91 -27.62 17.34
CA THR A 46 -4.69 -28.35 17.70
C THR A 46 -4.22 -28.00 19.11
N SER A 47 -3.71 -28.98 19.88
CA SER A 47 -3.17 -28.73 21.24
C SER A 47 -1.98 -27.75 21.25
N PHE A 48 -1.23 -27.67 20.15
CA PHE A 48 -0.12 -26.73 19.94
C PHE A 48 -0.54 -25.40 19.29
N LYS A 49 -1.83 -25.03 19.32
CA LYS A 49 -2.34 -23.80 18.68
C LYS A 49 -1.60 -22.54 19.11
N ILE A 50 -1.25 -22.42 20.39
CA ILE A 50 -0.68 -21.17 20.94
C ILE A 50 0.68 -20.87 20.28
N PRO A 51 1.70 -21.75 20.38
CA PRO A 51 2.98 -21.48 19.74
C PRO A 51 2.86 -21.46 18.21
N MET A 52 1.97 -22.27 17.62
CA MET A 52 1.87 -22.38 16.17
C MET A 52 1.14 -21.21 15.51
N VAL A 53 0.17 -20.58 16.17
CA VAL A 53 -0.57 -19.41 15.62
C VAL A 53 0.08 -18.10 16.04
N PHE A 54 0.41 -17.95 17.33
CA PHE A 54 1.02 -16.72 17.81
C PHE A 54 2.51 -16.64 17.46
N GLY A 55 3.25 -17.75 17.51
CA GLY A 55 4.68 -17.74 17.22
C GLY A 55 4.98 -17.38 15.77
N THR A 56 4.22 -17.95 14.82
CA THR A 56 4.32 -17.62 13.38
C THR A 56 3.88 -16.19 13.10
N SER A 57 2.78 -15.73 13.69
CA SER A 57 2.29 -14.35 13.52
C SER A 57 3.28 -13.34 14.09
N LEU A 58 3.86 -13.62 15.26
CA LEU A 58 4.90 -12.80 15.88
C LEU A 58 6.17 -12.78 15.01
N LEU A 59 6.60 -13.94 14.51
CA LEU A 59 7.76 -14.05 13.62
C LEU A 59 7.56 -13.22 12.35
N LEU A 60 6.37 -13.30 11.74
CA LEU A 60 6.02 -12.54 10.55
C LEU A 60 6.00 -11.03 10.85
N GLY A 61 5.42 -10.62 11.98
CA GLY A 61 5.38 -9.22 12.40
C GLY A 61 6.77 -8.65 12.68
N LEU A 62 7.64 -9.41 13.36
CA LEU A 62 9.04 -9.04 13.56
C LEU A 62 9.79 -8.94 12.23
N THR A 63 9.57 -9.90 11.33
CA THR A 63 10.18 -9.88 9.99
C THR A 63 9.79 -8.60 9.25
N LEU A 64 8.50 -8.26 9.19
CA LEU A 64 8.02 -7.03 8.57
C LEU A 64 8.61 -5.78 9.26
N PHE A 65 8.66 -5.77 10.59
CA PHE A 65 9.20 -4.65 11.35
C PHE A 65 10.67 -4.40 11.02
N PHE A 66 11.51 -5.44 11.00
CA PHE A 66 12.94 -5.29 10.66
C PHE A 66 13.16 -5.02 9.18
N PHE A 67 12.42 -5.66 8.28
CA PHE A 67 12.59 -5.51 6.83
C PHE A 67 12.14 -4.13 6.33
N LYS A 68 11.13 -3.56 6.97
CA LYS A 68 10.58 -2.23 6.65
C LYS A 68 11.24 -1.11 7.47
N LYS A 69 12.11 -1.44 8.43
CA LYS A 69 12.83 -0.46 9.26
C LYS A 69 13.68 0.45 8.38
N GLY A 70 13.30 1.72 8.29
CA GLY A 70 14.00 2.73 7.48
C GLY A 70 13.66 2.71 5.99
N LYS A 71 12.68 1.91 5.55
CA LYS A 71 12.15 1.94 4.18
C LYS A 71 11.04 3.01 4.05
N PRO A 72 10.83 3.56 2.83
CA PRO A 72 9.77 4.53 2.58
C PRO A 72 8.38 3.91 2.77
N ASP A 73 7.37 4.78 2.84
CA ASP A 73 5.96 4.38 2.88
C ASP A 73 5.58 3.55 1.64
N GLN A 74 4.61 2.65 1.79
CA GLN A 74 4.11 1.71 0.78
C GLN A 74 5.17 0.83 0.13
N TYR A 75 6.33 0.65 0.77
CA TYR A 75 7.43 -0.16 0.22
C TYR A 75 6.98 -1.56 -0.23
N LEU A 76 6.18 -2.26 0.58
CA LEU A 76 5.69 -3.60 0.24
C LEU A 76 4.73 -3.56 -0.95
N GLN A 77 3.81 -2.60 -0.99
CA GLN A 77 2.89 -2.45 -2.11
C GLN A 77 3.64 -2.20 -3.42
N HIS A 78 4.58 -1.25 -3.43
CA HIS A 78 5.39 -0.96 -4.61
C HIS A 78 6.32 -2.11 -4.99
N PHE A 79 6.84 -2.85 -4.01
CA PHE A 79 7.63 -4.04 -4.25
C PHE A 79 6.78 -5.12 -4.95
N PHE A 80 5.57 -5.38 -4.47
CA PHE A 80 4.65 -6.32 -5.11
C PHE A 80 4.20 -5.85 -6.50
N GLU A 81 3.87 -4.56 -6.62
CA GLU A 81 3.50 -3.94 -7.89
C GLU A 81 4.64 -4.12 -8.90
N HIS A 82 5.88 -3.81 -8.52
CA HIS A 82 7.06 -4.02 -9.36
C HIS A 82 7.29 -5.50 -9.69
N PHE A 83 7.06 -6.41 -8.75
CA PHE A 83 7.23 -7.85 -8.97
C PHE A 83 6.23 -8.43 -9.97
N ILE A 84 5.00 -7.92 -9.99
CA ILE A 84 3.93 -8.34 -10.91
C ILE A 84 3.98 -7.56 -12.22
N SER A 85 4.60 -6.37 -12.22
CA SER A 85 4.63 -5.46 -13.36
C SER A 85 5.42 -6.05 -14.54
N PRO A 86 4.92 -5.91 -15.78
CA PRO A 86 5.63 -6.37 -16.95
C PRO A 86 6.97 -5.65 -17.14
N THR A 87 8.02 -6.40 -17.45
CA THR A 87 9.38 -5.86 -17.65
C THR A 87 9.50 -4.90 -18.84
N VAL A 88 8.58 -5.00 -19.81
CA VAL A 88 8.63 -4.19 -21.03
C VAL A 88 7.46 -3.22 -21.06
N PHE A 89 7.78 -1.94 -20.97
CA PHE A 89 6.85 -0.85 -21.25
C PHE A 89 7.12 -0.33 -22.66
N ALA A 90 6.26 -0.65 -23.61
CA ALA A 90 6.34 -0.10 -24.96
C ALA A 90 5.48 1.17 -25.04
N ALA A 91 6.06 2.31 -25.42
CA ALA A 91 5.30 3.55 -25.64
C ALA A 91 4.50 3.55 -26.96
N ASN A 92 4.75 2.55 -27.84
CA ASN A 92 4.13 2.43 -29.16
C ASN A 92 3.03 1.35 -29.22
N THR A 93 2.50 0.90 -28.08
CA THR A 93 1.30 0.05 -28.10
C THR A 93 0.11 0.88 -28.57
N ILE A 94 -0.73 0.28 -29.42
CA ILE A 94 -1.99 0.87 -29.86
C ILE A 94 -2.82 1.20 -28.61
N ASP A 95 -3.13 2.48 -28.45
CA ASP A 95 -3.82 3.00 -27.27
C ASP A 95 -5.26 2.44 -27.22
N ARG A 96 -5.49 1.42 -26.37
CA ARG A 96 -6.80 0.76 -26.28
C ARG A 96 -7.86 1.66 -25.62
N GLN A 97 -7.42 2.66 -24.85
CA GLN A 97 -8.27 3.63 -24.16
C GLN A 97 -8.05 5.04 -24.72
N TYR A 98 -8.19 5.22 -26.03
CA TYR A 98 -8.17 6.56 -26.60
C TYR A 98 -9.40 7.36 -26.12
N ARG A 99 -9.21 8.25 -25.15
CA ARG A 99 -10.21 9.25 -24.77
C ARG A 99 -10.13 10.39 -25.78
N ARG A 100 -11.20 10.59 -26.57
CA ARG A 100 -11.30 11.75 -27.47
C ARG A 100 -11.33 13.03 -26.64
N PHE A 101 -10.25 13.79 -26.66
CA PHE A 101 -10.24 15.16 -26.18
C PHE A 101 -10.85 16.06 -27.26
N LYS A 102 -12.01 16.66 -26.98
CA LYS A 102 -12.55 17.74 -27.82
C LYS A 102 -11.68 18.97 -27.61
N LYS A 103 -11.37 19.66 -28.71
CA LYS A 103 -10.64 20.93 -28.71
C LYS A 103 -11.52 21.97 -28.00
N GLY A 104 -11.23 22.24 -26.72
CA GLY A 104 -12.02 23.17 -25.90
C GLY A 104 -12.12 22.86 -24.42
N GLY A 105 -11.67 21.69 -23.93
CA GLY A 105 -11.46 21.46 -22.50
C GLY A 105 -12.63 21.83 -21.57
N GLU A 106 -13.87 21.48 -21.92
CA GLU A 106 -14.97 21.45 -20.96
C GLU A 106 -15.76 20.14 -21.16
N GLN A 107 -16.22 19.56 -20.05
CA GLN A 107 -16.82 18.22 -19.97
C GLN A 107 -18.14 18.13 -20.75
#